data_AF-A0AA39N0K0-F1
#
_entry.id   AF-A0AA39N0K0-F1
#
_cell.length_a   1.000
_cell.length_b   1.000
_cell.length_c   1.000
_cell.angle_alpha   90.00
_cell.angle_beta   90.00
_cell.angle_gamma   90.00
#
_symmetry.space_group_name_H-M   'P 1'
#
loop_
_entity.id
_entity.type
_entity.pdbx_description
1 polymer ?
#
loop_
_entity_poly.entity_id
_entity_poly.type
_entity_poly.pdbx_seq_one_letter_code
_entity_poly.pdbx_strand_id
1 'polypeptide(L)'
;MADIATREFLAHLEALYPKQDEGGCHNLPEAVPEVFKYALEGLKTHEERLLLARKLRDALYKSGMLSGFPSCIPQYLANCVMLNLSEFFSTTFAYGHTYSFFDVVSPAETSFTMVAALIANDTPRQVDWHLRGSVRNGATLDEVKAVRQIATEGRQGIRCKVEE
;
A
#
# COMPACT_ATOMS: atom_id res chain seq x y z
N MET A 1 0.55 -13.69 -8.08
CA MET A 1 1.05 -12.78 -7.03
C MET A 1 1.06 -13.43 -5.63
N ALA A 2 1.12 -14.76 -5.51
CA ALA A 2 0.94 -15.45 -4.22
C ALA A 2 2.25 -15.79 -3.48
N ASP A 3 3.42 -15.50 -4.06
CA ASP A 3 4.72 -16.02 -3.56
C ASP A 3 5.64 -14.97 -2.94
N ILE A 4 5.19 -13.71 -2.78
CA ILE A 4 6.06 -12.63 -2.29
C ILE A 4 6.06 -12.54 -0.74
N ALA A 5 4.98 -12.97 -0.09
CA ALA A 5 4.86 -12.95 1.37
C ALA A 5 4.92 -14.36 1.94
N THR A 6 6.01 -15.07 1.64
CA THR A 6 6.29 -16.35 2.27
C THR A 6 6.57 -16.13 3.76
N ARG A 7 6.31 -17.16 4.59
CA ARG A 7 6.60 -17.07 6.03
C ARG A 7 8.08 -16.83 6.28
N GLU A 8 8.92 -17.40 5.43
CA GLU A 8 10.37 -17.26 5.43
C GLU A 8 10.78 -15.82 5.17
N PHE A 9 10.17 -15.16 4.17
CA PHE A 9 10.45 -13.76 3.86
C PHE A 9 9.97 -12.82 4.97
N LEU A 10 8.78 -13.05 5.52
CA LEU A 10 8.27 -12.26 6.64
C LEU A 10 9.16 -12.41 7.87
N ALA A 11 9.59 -13.63 8.20
CA ALA A 11 10.53 -13.89 9.29
C ALA A 11 11.90 -13.22 9.06
N HIS A 12 12.36 -13.15 7.80
CA HIS A 12 13.59 -12.43 7.46
C HIS A 12 13.47 -10.92 7.69
N LEU A 13 12.35 -10.31 7.27
CA LEU A 13 12.09 -8.89 7.53
C LEU A 13 11.97 -8.60 9.03
N GLU A 14 11.28 -9.46 9.79
CA GLU A 14 11.18 -9.35 11.26
C GLU A 14 12.55 -9.41 11.94
N ALA A 15 13.46 -10.25 11.45
CA ALA A 15 14.81 -10.37 11.98
C ALA A 15 15.67 -9.13 11.68
N LEU A 16 15.51 -8.53 10.49
CA LEU A 16 16.24 -7.32 10.10
C LEU A 16 15.73 -6.05 10.78
N TYR A 17 14.42 -5.98 11.01
CA TYR A 17 13.75 -4.82 11.57
C TYR A 17 12.96 -5.24 12.82
N PRO A 18 13.64 -5.47 13.95
CA PRO A 18 12.99 -5.86 15.20
C PRO A 18 12.02 -4.77 15.66
N LYS A 19 10.95 -5.21 16.34
CA LYS A 19 9.83 -4.40 16.80
C LYS A 19 10.29 -3.09 17.46
N GLN A 20 9.84 -1.96 16.91
CA GLN A 20 10.02 -0.65 17.52
C GLN A 20 8.90 -0.39 18.52
N ASP A 21 9.22 0.20 19.68
CA ASP A 21 8.26 0.50 20.76
C ASP A 21 7.46 1.79 20.49
N GLU A 22 7.92 2.66 19.59
CA GLU A 22 7.23 3.92 19.26
C GLU A 22 7.32 4.24 17.76
N GLY A 23 6.15 4.39 17.12
CA GLY A 23 6.02 4.72 15.69
C GLY A 23 5.15 3.71 14.94
N GLY A 24 4.16 4.21 14.19
CA GLY A 24 3.28 3.37 13.40
C GLY A 24 4.06 2.50 12.41
N CYS A 25 3.69 1.22 12.29
CA CYS A 25 4.29 0.17 11.43
C CYS A 25 4.36 0.48 9.91
N HIS A 26 4.11 1.72 9.50
CA HIS A 26 3.90 2.18 8.13
C HIS A 26 5.13 2.91 7.55
N ASN A 27 6.18 3.17 8.35
CA ASN A 27 7.30 4.05 8.00
C ASN A 27 8.67 3.36 8.12
N LEU A 28 8.85 2.22 7.46
CA LEU A 28 10.17 1.59 7.29
C LEU A 28 10.65 1.71 5.84
N PRO A 29 11.15 2.89 5.40
CA PRO A 29 11.61 3.09 4.03
C PRO A 29 12.76 2.13 3.66
N GLU A 30 13.53 1.65 4.64
CA GLU A 30 14.63 0.69 4.45
C GLU A 30 14.12 -0.71 4.07
N ALA A 31 12.89 -1.08 4.43
CA ALA A 31 12.31 -2.39 4.08
C ALA A 31 11.83 -2.45 2.61
N VAL A 32 11.51 -1.30 2.00
CA VAL A 32 11.06 -1.20 0.60
C VAL A 32 12.05 -1.82 -0.40
N PRO A 33 13.36 -1.49 -0.37
CA PRO A 33 14.33 -2.11 -1.28
C PRO A 33 14.49 -3.61 -1.05
N GLU A 34 14.33 -4.13 0.17
CA GLU A 34 14.43 -5.57 0.47
C GLU A 34 13.24 -6.35 -0.10
N VAL A 35 12.01 -5.84 0.06
CA VAL A 35 10.82 -6.40 -0.59
C VAL A 35 10.96 -6.39 -2.10
N PHE A 36 11.52 -5.32 -2.67
CA PHE A 36 11.75 -5.25 -4.10
C PHE A 36 12.80 -6.25 -4.58
N LYS A 37 13.92 -6.40 -3.87
CA LYS A 37 14.96 -7.40 -4.19
C LYS A 37 14.38 -8.81 -4.16
N TYR A 38 13.63 -9.15 -3.11
CA TYR A 38 12.99 -10.45 -2.99
C TYR A 38 12.01 -10.72 -4.15
N ALA A 39 11.18 -9.72 -4.50
CA ALA A 39 10.27 -9.83 -5.62
C ALA A 39 10.99 -9.97 -6.98
N LEU A 40 12.24 -9.51 -7.11
CA LEU A 40 13.05 -9.69 -8.32
C LEU A 40 13.65 -11.10 -8.46
N GLU A 41 13.88 -11.83 -7.35
CA GLU A 41 14.48 -13.17 -7.37
C GLU A 41 13.64 -14.17 -8.17
N GLY A 42 12.31 -14.01 -8.14
CA GLY A 42 11.37 -14.81 -8.91
C GLY A 42 11.33 -14.52 -10.41
N LEU A 43 12.00 -13.46 -10.90
CA LEU A 43 11.89 -12.98 -12.28
C LEU A 43 13.16 -13.23 -13.09
N LYS A 44 13.00 -13.91 -14.22
CA LYS A 44 14.12 -14.37 -15.08
C LYS A 44 14.46 -13.37 -16.18
N THR A 45 13.47 -12.65 -16.71
CA THR A 45 13.66 -11.78 -17.86
C THR A 45 13.81 -10.31 -17.47
N HIS A 46 14.49 -9.52 -18.31
CA HIS A 46 14.60 -8.07 -18.10
C HIS A 46 13.23 -7.38 -18.17
N GLU A 47 12.36 -7.80 -19.10
CA GLU A 47 11.03 -7.23 -19.28
C GLU A 47 10.13 -7.42 -18.06
N GLU A 48 10.15 -8.61 -17.45
CA GLU A 48 9.41 -8.86 -16.21
C GLU A 48 9.91 -7.98 -15.06
N ARG A 49 11.23 -7.84 -14.93
CA ARG A 49 11.84 -6.97 -13.90
C ARG A 49 11.50 -5.50 -14.13
N LEU A 50 11.50 -5.06 -15.38
CA LEU A 50 11.11 -3.70 -15.76
C LEU A 50 9.62 -3.45 -15.48
N LEU A 51 8.75 -4.43 -15.78
CA LEU A 51 7.32 -4.36 -15.47
C LEU A 51 7.09 -4.30 -13.96
N LEU A 52 7.78 -5.13 -13.17
CA LEU A 52 7.71 -5.08 -11.71
C LEU A 52 8.12 -3.71 -11.18
N ALA A 53 9.23 -3.14 -11.66
CA ALA A 53 9.69 -1.82 -11.25
C ALA A 53 8.66 -0.72 -11.58
N ARG A 54 8.01 -0.79 -12.75
CA ARG A 54 6.94 0.13 -13.15
C ARG A 54 5.70 -0.03 -12.25
N LYS A 55 5.29 -1.27 -11.99
CA LYS A 55 4.16 -1.59 -11.09
C LYS A 55 4.42 -1.12 -9.66
N LEU A 56 5.62 -1.37 -9.11
CA LEU A 56 5.98 -0.93 -7.78
C LEU A 56 5.95 0.61 -7.68
N ARG A 57 6.51 1.31 -8.67
CA ARG A 57 6.50 2.78 -8.70
C ARG A 57 5.08 3.35 -8.72
N ASP A 58 4.23 2.85 -9.62
CA ASP A 58 2.85 3.31 -9.75
C ASP A 58 2.02 2.94 -8.51
N ALA A 59 2.23 1.74 -7.95
CA ALA A 59 1.61 1.30 -6.71
C ALA A 59 1.96 2.21 -5.53
N LEU A 60 3.25 2.50 -5.32
CA LEU A 60 3.74 3.39 -4.25
C LEU A 60 3.16 4.80 -4.38
N TYR A 61 3.09 5.31 -5.61
CA TYR A 61 2.51 6.62 -5.88
C TYR A 61 1.02 6.65 -5.54
N LYS A 62 0.24 5.69 -6.03
CA LYS A 62 -1.20 5.57 -5.79
C LYS A 62 -1.55 5.36 -4.32
N SER A 63 -0.80 4.50 -3.60
CA SER A 63 -0.99 4.32 -2.16
C SER A 63 -0.55 5.56 -1.37
N GLY A 64 0.53 6.22 -1.78
CA GLY A 64 1.06 7.43 -1.14
C GLY A 64 0.08 8.60 -1.19
N MET A 65 -0.66 8.78 -2.29
CA MET A 65 -1.72 9.79 -2.40
C MET A 65 -2.85 9.59 -1.39
N LEU A 66 -3.14 8.34 -1.01
CA LEU A 66 -4.21 8.01 -0.07
C LEU A 66 -3.78 8.19 1.39
N SER A 67 -2.58 7.73 1.75
CA SER A 67 -2.18 7.60 3.15
C SER A 67 -0.91 8.34 3.58
N GLY A 68 -0.05 8.75 2.64
CA GLY A 68 1.25 9.35 2.95
C GLY A 68 1.26 10.86 2.78
N PHE A 69 0.84 11.34 1.61
CA PHE A 69 0.90 12.77 1.28
C PHE A 69 -0.10 13.66 2.04
N PRO A 70 -1.33 13.21 2.35
CA PRO A 70 -2.25 14.00 3.18
C PRO A 70 -1.75 14.19 4.62
N SER A 71 -0.96 13.24 5.14
CA SER A 71 -0.38 13.27 6.49
C SER A 71 0.71 14.34 6.66
N CYS A 72 1.23 14.89 5.55
CA CYS A 72 2.17 16.03 5.53
C CYS A 72 1.46 17.40 5.58
N ILE A 73 0.16 17.43 5.32
CA ILE A 73 -0.65 18.66 5.25
C ILE A 73 -0.94 19.32 6.64
N PRO A 74 -0.96 18.61 7.80
CA PRO A 74 -1.35 19.22 9.07
C PRO A 74 -0.48 20.41 9.53
N GLN A 75 0.74 20.57 9.02
CA GLN A 75 1.65 21.61 9.50
C GLN A 75 1.35 23.01 8.91
N TYR A 76 0.59 23.13 7.81
CA TYR A 76 0.50 24.41 7.07
C TYR A 76 -0.90 25.01 6.88
N LEU A 77 -2.01 24.30 7.13
CA LEU A 77 -3.34 24.77 6.69
C LEU A 77 -4.43 24.73 7.77
N ALA A 78 -4.09 25.11 8.99
CA ALA A 78 -5.08 25.58 9.95
C ALA A 78 -5.38 27.07 9.66
N ASN A 79 -6.24 27.39 8.68
CA ASN A 79 -7.15 28.55 8.68
C ASN A 79 -7.89 28.73 7.32
N CYS A 80 -9.20 28.53 7.35
CA CYS A 80 -10.26 29.17 6.55
C CYS A 80 -10.30 29.16 4.99
N VAL A 81 -9.41 28.49 4.25
CA VAL A 81 -9.50 28.34 2.76
C VAL A 81 -9.78 26.89 2.30
N MET A 82 -10.09 25.99 3.25
CA MET A 82 -10.01 24.54 3.06
C MET A 82 -11.18 23.87 2.31
N LEU A 83 -12.33 24.50 2.06
CA LEU A 83 -13.45 23.81 1.39
C LEU A 83 -13.22 23.62 -0.12
N ASN A 84 -12.84 24.68 -0.86
CA ASN A 84 -12.58 24.55 -2.30
C ASN A 84 -11.22 23.90 -2.60
N LEU A 85 -10.22 24.11 -1.74
CA LEU A 85 -8.90 23.51 -1.92
C LEU A 85 -8.94 22.00 -1.63
N SER A 86 -9.73 21.55 -0.65
CA SER A 86 -9.88 20.11 -0.37
C SER A 86 -10.66 19.41 -1.47
N GLU A 87 -11.71 20.01 -2.03
CA GLU A 87 -12.43 19.46 -3.17
C GLU A 87 -11.54 19.38 -4.42
N PHE A 88 -10.88 20.49 -4.78
CA PHE A 88 -9.97 20.53 -5.93
C PHE A 88 -8.80 19.55 -5.78
N PHE A 89 -8.19 19.49 -4.60
CA PHE A 89 -7.13 18.53 -4.30
C PHE A 89 -7.65 17.09 -4.38
N SER A 90 -8.80 16.80 -3.77
CA SER A 90 -9.36 15.45 -3.75
C SER A 90 -9.73 14.97 -5.15
N THR A 91 -10.37 15.82 -5.95
CA THR A 91 -10.85 15.46 -7.29
C THR A 91 -9.72 15.42 -8.31
N THR A 92 -8.81 16.41 -8.29
CA THR A 92 -7.78 16.58 -9.32
C THR A 92 -6.50 15.80 -8.99
N PHE A 93 -6.00 15.96 -7.77
CA PHE A 93 -4.71 15.39 -7.39
C PHE A 93 -4.88 13.99 -6.80
N ALA A 94 -5.72 13.80 -5.78
CA ALA A 94 -5.86 12.50 -5.13
C ALA A 94 -6.57 11.48 -6.04
N TYR A 95 -7.88 11.59 -6.22
CA TYR A 95 -8.66 10.63 -7.00
C TYR A 95 -8.33 10.70 -8.50
N GLY A 96 -8.09 11.90 -9.03
CA GLY A 96 -7.73 12.10 -10.43
C GLY A 96 -6.47 11.34 -10.83
N HIS A 97 -5.40 11.39 -10.02
CA HIS A 97 -4.18 10.65 -10.35
C HIS A 97 -4.26 9.17 -9.94
N THR A 98 -4.95 8.86 -8.84
CA THR A 98 -5.09 7.47 -8.38
C THR A 98 -5.85 6.61 -9.40
N TYR A 99 -6.83 7.19 -10.11
CA TYR A 99 -7.73 6.46 -11.00
C TYR A 99 -7.65 6.84 -12.49
N SER A 100 -6.64 7.60 -12.93
CA SER A 100 -6.54 8.03 -14.35
C SER A 100 -5.76 7.10 -15.27
N PHE A 101 -4.89 6.22 -14.74
CA PHE A 101 -3.99 5.40 -15.55
C PHE A 101 -3.94 3.96 -15.06
N PHE A 102 -4.25 3.01 -15.95
CA PHE A 102 -4.39 1.59 -15.60
C PHE A 102 -3.54 0.63 -16.47
N ASP A 103 -2.76 1.14 -17.42
CA ASP A 103 -1.96 0.29 -18.32
C ASP A 103 -0.77 -0.39 -17.62
N VAL A 104 -0.36 0.13 -16.45
CA VAL A 104 0.74 -0.43 -15.65
C VAL A 104 0.20 -1.19 -14.44
N VAL A 105 -0.66 -0.56 -13.64
CA VAL A 105 -1.37 -1.18 -12.52
C VAL A 105 -2.86 -1.17 -12.85
N SER A 106 -3.44 -2.34 -13.06
CA SER A 106 -4.85 -2.51 -13.44
C SER A 106 -5.82 -1.94 -12.38
N PRO A 107 -7.12 -1.82 -12.67
CA PRO A 107 -8.11 -1.36 -11.68
C PRO A 107 -8.18 -2.25 -10.44
N ALA A 108 -8.07 -3.57 -10.61
CA ALA A 108 -8.01 -4.53 -9.51
C ALA A 108 -6.74 -4.34 -8.69
N GLU A 109 -5.57 -4.27 -9.33
CA GLU A 109 -4.29 -4.05 -8.65
C GLU A 109 -4.25 -2.69 -7.94
N THR A 110 -4.83 -1.65 -8.54
CA THR A 110 -4.98 -0.32 -7.91
C THR A 110 -5.84 -0.42 -6.65
N SER A 111 -6.86 -1.27 -6.65
CA SER A 111 -7.66 -1.51 -5.45
C SER A 111 -6.86 -2.27 -4.39
N PHE A 112 -5.97 -3.19 -4.79
CA PHE A 112 -5.09 -3.91 -3.86
C PHE A 112 -4.08 -2.98 -3.19
N THR A 113 -3.51 -2.02 -3.92
CA THR A 113 -2.57 -1.05 -3.34
C THR A 113 -3.26 -0.16 -2.31
N MET A 114 -4.51 0.24 -2.56
CA MET A 114 -5.33 0.94 -1.57
C MET A 114 -5.62 0.08 -0.34
N VAL A 115 -6.04 -1.17 -0.52
CA VAL A 115 -6.32 -2.10 0.59
C VAL A 115 -5.07 -2.28 1.47
N ALA A 116 -3.90 -2.49 0.87
CA ALA A 116 -2.65 -2.62 1.60
C ALA A 116 -2.34 -1.38 2.43
N ALA A 117 -2.49 -0.18 1.84
CA ALA A 117 -2.33 1.09 2.55
C ALA A 117 -3.32 1.24 3.71
N LEU A 118 -4.60 0.95 3.49
CA LEU A 118 -5.65 1.09 4.51
C LEU A 118 -5.46 0.14 5.69
N ILE A 119 -5.03 -1.10 5.41
CA ILE A 119 -4.68 -2.08 6.45
C ILE A 119 -3.47 -1.59 7.24
N ALA A 120 -2.44 -1.09 6.56
CA ALA A 120 -1.27 -0.51 7.22
C ALA A 120 -1.69 0.60 8.18
N ASN A 121 -2.47 1.58 7.73
CA ASN A 121 -2.91 2.76 8.51
C ASN A 121 -4.03 2.49 9.53
N ASP A 122 -4.40 1.23 9.76
CA ASP A 122 -5.46 0.84 10.71
C ASP A 122 -6.82 1.50 10.48
N THR A 123 -7.29 1.47 9.24
CA THR A 123 -8.58 2.07 8.85
C THR A 123 -9.63 1.01 8.48
N PRO A 124 -10.06 0.15 9.42
CA PRO A 124 -10.84 -1.06 9.13
C PRO A 124 -12.17 -0.78 8.41
N ARG A 125 -12.81 0.38 8.70
CA ARG A 125 -14.04 0.79 8.02
C ARG A 125 -13.86 1.03 6.52
N GLN A 126 -12.70 1.50 6.09
CA GLN A 126 -12.41 1.71 4.67
C GLN A 126 -12.00 0.40 3.99
N VAL A 127 -11.27 -0.46 4.69
CA VAL A 127 -10.81 -1.77 4.18
C VAL A 127 -11.97 -2.59 3.59
N ASP A 128 -13.08 -2.72 4.31
CA ASP A 128 -14.25 -3.50 3.85
C ASP A 128 -14.90 -2.96 2.58
N TRP A 129 -14.88 -1.63 2.39
CA TRP A 129 -15.38 -1.02 1.16
C TRP A 129 -14.45 -1.30 -0.03
N HIS A 130 -13.15 -1.18 0.17
CA HIS A 130 -12.13 -1.35 -0.87
C HIS A 130 -11.91 -2.83 -1.25
N LEU A 131 -12.07 -3.77 -0.32
CA LEU A 131 -12.08 -5.21 -0.64
C LEU A 131 -13.26 -5.57 -1.57
N ARG A 132 -14.47 -5.07 -1.25
CA ARG A 132 -15.63 -5.25 -2.14
C ARG A 132 -15.47 -4.50 -3.47
N GLY A 133 -14.82 -3.34 -3.45
CA GLY A 133 -14.47 -2.58 -4.65
C GLY A 133 -13.52 -3.32 -5.57
N SER A 134 -12.55 -4.05 -5.01
CA SER A 134 -11.59 -4.86 -5.77
C SER A 134 -12.32 -5.90 -6.63
N VAL A 135 -13.33 -6.58 -6.06
CA VAL A 135 -14.16 -7.54 -6.81
C VAL A 135 -14.92 -6.85 -7.95
N ARG A 136 -15.49 -5.67 -7.70
CA ARG A 136 -16.18 -4.88 -8.76
C ARG A 136 -15.21 -4.45 -9.87
N ASN A 137 -13.93 -4.32 -9.55
CA ASN A 137 -12.86 -3.94 -10.48
C ASN A 137 -12.20 -5.16 -11.16
N GLY A 138 -12.81 -6.35 -11.07
CA GLY A 138 -12.39 -7.55 -11.78
C GLY A 138 -11.52 -8.52 -10.98
N ALA A 139 -11.26 -8.26 -9.69
CA ALA A 139 -10.53 -9.20 -8.84
C ALA A 139 -11.38 -10.44 -8.51
N THR A 140 -10.72 -11.58 -8.41
CA THR A 140 -11.31 -12.81 -7.85
C THR A 140 -11.37 -12.75 -6.32
N LEU A 141 -12.24 -13.57 -5.72
CA LEU A 141 -12.32 -13.65 -4.25
C LEU A 141 -11.01 -14.17 -3.63
N ASP A 142 -10.29 -15.04 -4.32
CA ASP A 142 -9.05 -15.61 -3.82
C ASP A 142 -7.92 -14.58 -3.82
N GLU A 143 -7.84 -13.73 -4.85
CA GLU A 143 -6.92 -12.59 -4.85
C GLU A 143 -7.22 -11.61 -3.72
N VAL A 144 -8.50 -11.29 -3.49
CA VAL A 144 -8.90 -10.37 -2.41
C VAL A 144 -8.56 -10.95 -1.03
N LYS A 145 -8.76 -12.25 -0.82
CA LYS A 145 -8.36 -12.93 0.42
C LYS A 145 -6.84 -12.92 0.59
N ALA A 146 -6.08 -13.22 -0.47
CA ALA A 146 -4.63 -13.22 -0.46
C ALA A 146 -4.08 -11.84 -0.11
N VAL A 147 -4.57 -10.78 -0.77
CA VAL A 147 -4.14 -9.39 -0.50
C VAL A 147 -4.41 -9.00 0.95
N ARG A 148 -5.60 -9.31 1.48
CA ARG A 148 -5.93 -9.04 2.89
C ARG A 148 -4.99 -9.78 3.83
N GLN A 149 -4.72 -11.06 3.57
CA GLN A 149 -3.83 -11.88 4.38
C GLN A 149 -2.41 -11.30 4.38
N ILE A 150 -1.83 -11.10 3.19
CA ILE A 150 -0.47 -10.56 3.01
C ILE A 150 -0.31 -9.22 3.70
N ALA A 151 -1.25 -8.29 3.50
CA ALA A 151 -1.18 -6.97 4.11
C ALA A 151 -1.33 -7.02 5.65
N THR A 152 -2.14 -7.96 6.16
CA THR A 152 -2.30 -8.14 7.61
C THR A 152 -1.06 -8.77 8.24
N GLU A 153 -0.50 -9.79 7.59
CA GLU A 153 0.72 -10.46 8.05
C GLU A 153 1.93 -9.52 7.99
N GLY A 154 2.10 -8.78 6.90
CA GLY A 154 3.14 -7.74 6.79
C GLY A 154 3.01 -6.67 7.88
N ARG A 155 1.77 -6.27 8.21
CA ARG A 155 1.52 -5.36 9.34
C ARG A 155 1.84 -5.98 10.69
N GLN A 156 1.51 -7.26 10.90
CA GLN A 156 1.70 -7.97 12.17
C GLN A 156 3.16 -8.29 12.45
N GLY A 157 3.93 -8.68 11.44
CA GLY A 157 5.37 -8.92 11.60
C GLY A 157 6.12 -7.66 12.02
N ILE A 158 5.64 -6.50 11.55
CA ILE A 158 6.22 -5.18 11.88
C ILE A 158 5.58 -4.58 13.16
N ARG A 159 4.67 -5.28 13.85
CA ARG A 159 3.82 -4.66 14.90
C ARG A 159 4.58 -4.26 16.18
N CYS A 160 4.52 -2.95 16.45
CA CYS A 160 4.75 -2.23 17.71
C CYS A 160 3.71 -2.63 18.79
N LYS A 161 4.12 -2.78 20.06
CA LYS A 161 3.19 -3.02 21.18
C LYS A 161 2.26 -1.82 21.33
N VAL A 162 0.96 -2.01 21.14
CA VAL A 162 -0.02 -1.07 21.70
C VAL A 162 -0.27 -1.58 23.11
N GLU A 163 0.30 -0.90 24.11
CA GLU A 163 -0.09 -1.13 25.51
C GLU A 163 -1.56 -0.71 25.69
N GLU A 164 -2.32 -1.55 26.40
CA GLU A 164 -3.70 -1.30 26.84
C GLU A 164 -3.77 -0.23 27.93
#